data_AF-A0A2V3J031-F1
#
_entry.id   AF-A0A2V3J031-F1
#
_cell.length_a   1.000
_cell.length_b   1.000
_cell.length_c   1.000
_cell.angle_alpha   90.00
_cell.angle_beta   90.00
_cell.angle_gamma   90.00
#
_symmetry.space_group_name_H-M   'P 1'
#
loop_
_entity.id
_entity.type
_entity.pdbx_description
1 polymer ?
#
loop_
_entity_poly.entity_id
_entity_poly.type
_entity_poly.pdbx_seq_one_letter_code
_entity_poly.pdbx_strand_id
1 'polypeptide(L)'
;MPAPAPQTPSPQVEVPPPERYDEDVPAPAMPTAGASVRPKSPVVYGTFEEKGDSDDDEVMVKTEFVWADGAEHDVKLSGAWNGWMPVQMYHEGGGMWSVVTPVPAGTHEFKFVVDGEWKHSTRHPTVGASEDTMNNIRVIRGPPKNKQNTARLSEQRNKQAGMSAPKPKKCCIS
;
A
#
# COMPACT_ATOMS: atom_id res chain seq x y z
N MET A 1 12.57 -56.74 36.03
CA MET A 1 12.58 -55.42 35.35
C MET A 1 12.51 -55.69 33.86
N PRO A 2 11.54 -55.14 33.11
CA PRO A 2 11.49 -55.34 31.67
C PRO A 2 12.63 -54.57 30.98
N ALA A 3 13.24 -55.18 29.97
CA ALA A 3 14.25 -54.54 29.12
C ALA A 3 13.59 -53.47 28.23
N PRO A 4 14.29 -52.37 27.88
CA PRO A 4 13.77 -51.39 26.94
C PRO A 4 13.65 -51.99 25.52
N ALA A 5 12.54 -51.68 24.85
CA ALA A 5 12.30 -52.09 23.46
C ALA A 5 13.33 -51.48 22.50
N PRO A 6 13.71 -52.17 21.41
CA PRO A 6 14.58 -51.60 20.39
C PRO A 6 13.87 -50.45 19.68
N GLN A 7 14.47 -49.27 19.73
CA GLN A 7 14.01 -48.10 18.98
C GLN A 7 14.37 -48.31 17.50
N THR A 8 13.36 -48.42 16.63
CA THR A 8 13.52 -48.34 15.18
C THR A 8 14.01 -46.95 14.79
N PRO A 9 15.07 -46.81 13.97
CA PRO A 9 15.45 -45.49 13.47
C PRO A 9 14.35 -44.94 12.55
N SER A 10 13.94 -43.69 12.80
CA SER A 10 13.06 -42.92 11.93
C SER A 10 13.64 -42.86 10.50
N PRO A 11 12.81 -42.95 9.44
CA PRO A 11 13.29 -42.79 8.09
C PRO A 11 13.92 -41.39 7.95
N GLN A 12 15.20 -41.36 7.60
CA GLN A 12 15.87 -40.14 7.19
C GLN A 12 15.18 -39.69 5.91
N VAL A 13 14.48 -38.55 5.95
CA VAL A 13 14.05 -37.87 4.74
C VAL A 13 15.33 -37.38 4.08
N GLU A 14 15.77 -38.09 3.05
CA GLU A 14 16.91 -37.68 2.23
C GLU A 14 16.58 -36.30 1.66
N VAL A 15 17.29 -35.29 2.18
CA VAL A 15 17.17 -33.91 1.71
C VAL A 15 17.72 -33.90 0.28
N PRO A 16 16.92 -33.59 -0.75
CA PRO A 16 17.47 -33.48 -2.09
C PRO A 16 18.54 -32.39 -2.09
N PRO A 17 19.65 -32.56 -2.84
CA PRO A 17 20.69 -31.55 -2.93
C PRO A 17 20.06 -30.22 -3.38
N PRO A 18 20.54 -29.06 -2.89
CA PRO A 18 20.02 -27.78 -3.33
C PRO A 18 20.20 -27.70 -4.84
N GLU A 19 19.10 -27.72 -5.58
CA GLU A 19 19.14 -27.39 -7.00
C GLU A 19 19.79 -26.02 -7.10
N ARG A 20 20.77 -25.93 -8.00
CA ARG A 20 21.42 -24.67 -8.33
C ARG A 20 20.33 -23.64 -8.58
N TYR A 21 20.42 -22.53 -7.85
CA TYR A 21 19.65 -21.33 -8.13
C TYR A 21 19.90 -20.93 -9.58
N ASP A 22 19.00 -21.32 -10.49
CA ASP A 22 18.92 -20.72 -11.82
C ASP A 22 18.38 -19.30 -11.62
N GLU A 23 19.23 -18.30 -11.86
CA GLU A 23 18.95 -16.86 -11.80
C GLU A 23 17.96 -16.38 -12.90
N ASP A 24 16.97 -17.20 -13.27
CA ASP A 24 16.05 -16.92 -14.37
C ASP A 24 14.63 -17.44 -14.08
N VAL A 25 14.09 -17.11 -12.90
CA VAL A 25 12.65 -17.28 -12.62
C VAL A 25 11.93 -15.96 -12.94
N PRO A 26 11.31 -15.80 -14.13
CA PRO A 26 10.50 -14.64 -14.41
C PRO A 26 9.28 -14.61 -13.48
N ALA A 27 8.96 -13.42 -12.97
CA ALA A 27 7.71 -13.15 -12.26
C ALA A 27 6.51 -13.67 -13.09
N PRO A 28 5.46 -14.25 -12.46
CA PRO A 28 4.32 -14.78 -13.19
C PRO A 28 3.61 -13.68 -13.99
N ALA A 29 3.56 -13.87 -15.32
CA ALA A 29 2.89 -12.98 -16.27
C ALA A 29 1.38 -13.25 -16.35
N MET A 30 0.60 -12.17 -16.33
CA MET A 30 -0.85 -12.14 -16.55
C MET A 30 -1.23 -12.18 -18.06
N PRO A 31 -2.46 -12.57 -18.45
CA PRO A 31 -2.82 -12.84 -19.85
C PRO A 31 -2.85 -11.60 -20.76
N THR A 32 -2.29 -11.75 -21.97
CA THR A 32 -2.29 -10.74 -23.03
C THR A 32 -3.56 -10.83 -23.88
N ALA A 33 -4.34 -9.74 -23.94
CA ALA A 33 -5.39 -9.56 -24.94
C ALA A 33 -4.77 -9.13 -26.28
N GLY A 34 -5.19 -9.79 -27.36
CA GLY A 34 -4.63 -9.62 -28.70
C GLY A 34 -5.25 -8.50 -29.55
N ALA A 35 -4.56 -8.28 -30.67
CA ALA A 35 -4.99 -7.70 -31.95
C ALA A 35 -4.95 -6.16 -32.18
N SER A 36 -3.89 -5.76 -32.90
CA SER A 36 -3.88 -5.01 -34.18
C SER A 36 -4.79 -3.78 -34.37
N VAL A 37 -4.19 -2.62 -34.65
CA VAL A 37 -4.14 -1.96 -35.98
C VAL A 37 -3.56 -0.55 -35.79
N ARG A 38 -2.54 -0.20 -36.58
CA ARG A 38 -2.08 1.20 -36.76
C ARG A 38 -2.92 1.86 -37.86
N PRO A 39 -3.23 3.15 -37.73
CA PRO A 39 -2.99 4.06 -38.87
C PRO A 39 -2.18 5.31 -38.48
N LYS A 40 -1.40 5.83 -39.43
CA LYS A 40 -0.62 7.08 -39.32
C LYS A 40 -1.43 8.28 -39.83
N SER A 41 -1.31 9.40 -39.10
CA SER A 41 -1.54 10.83 -39.47
C SER A 41 -2.99 11.38 -39.48
N PRO A 42 -3.21 12.72 -39.37
CA PRO A 42 -2.35 13.84 -38.96
C PRO A 42 -2.91 14.68 -37.77
N VAL A 43 -2.12 15.67 -37.34
CA VAL A 43 -2.30 16.63 -36.23
C VAL A 43 -3.67 17.34 -36.20
N VAL A 44 -4.34 17.35 -35.05
CA VAL A 44 -5.32 18.38 -34.64
C VAL A 44 -5.01 18.81 -33.21
N TYR A 45 -4.74 20.10 -33.03
CA TYR A 45 -4.54 20.74 -31.73
C TYR A 45 -5.87 20.83 -30.97
N GLY A 46 -5.81 20.60 -29.66
CA GLY A 46 -6.82 21.06 -28.71
C GLY A 46 -7.88 20.02 -28.36
N THR A 47 -7.72 19.38 -27.21
CA THR A 47 -8.58 19.58 -26.02
C THR A 47 -7.85 18.86 -24.88
N PHE A 48 -7.28 19.63 -23.96
CA PHE A 48 -6.83 19.09 -22.67
C PHE A 48 -8.10 18.55 -22.01
N GLU A 49 -8.23 17.22 -21.96
CA GLU A 49 -9.15 16.60 -21.02
C GLU A 49 -8.68 17.07 -19.64
N GLU A 50 -9.49 17.92 -18.99
CA GLU A 50 -9.32 18.28 -17.59
C GLU A 50 -9.37 16.97 -16.79
N LYS A 51 -8.21 16.34 -16.61
CA LYS A 51 -8.00 15.37 -15.55
C LYS A 51 -8.17 16.17 -14.28
N GLY A 52 -9.36 16.03 -13.71
CA GLY A 52 -9.80 16.74 -12.52
C GLY A 52 -8.68 16.80 -11.49
N ASP A 53 -8.53 17.99 -10.94
CA ASP A 53 -7.93 18.32 -9.65
C ASP A 53 -7.91 17.09 -8.72
N SER A 54 -6.78 16.38 -8.73
CA SER A 54 -6.50 15.31 -7.78
C SER A 54 -5.42 15.82 -6.84
N ASP A 55 -5.76 16.86 -6.06
CA ASP A 55 -5.09 17.20 -4.80
C ASP A 55 -5.39 16.11 -3.73
N ASP A 56 -5.30 14.83 -4.09
CA ASP A 56 -5.05 13.76 -3.14
C ASP A 56 -3.54 13.68 -2.99
N ASP A 57 -2.97 14.68 -2.30
CA ASP A 57 -1.64 14.54 -1.74
C ASP A 57 -1.60 13.22 -0.98
N GLU A 58 -0.75 12.29 -1.41
CA GLU A 58 -0.60 10.98 -0.82
C GLU A 58 -0.11 11.15 0.63
N VAL A 59 -1.05 11.22 1.58
CA VAL A 59 -0.69 11.48 2.98
C VAL A 59 -0.05 10.24 3.56
N MET A 60 1.26 10.31 3.82
CA MET A 60 2.02 9.29 4.51
C MET A 60 1.72 9.32 6.01
N VAL A 61 1.27 8.19 6.55
CA VAL A 61 0.94 8.02 7.96
C VAL A 61 1.93 7.05 8.59
N LYS A 62 2.61 7.48 9.67
CA LYS A 62 3.47 6.59 10.46
C LYS A 62 2.61 5.48 11.06
N THR A 63 2.88 4.25 10.63
CA THR A 63 2.09 3.09 11.01
C THR A 63 2.98 2.06 11.67
N GLU A 64 2.54 1.57 12.82
CA GLU A 64 3.19 0.48 13.54
C GLU A 64 2.66 -0.88 13.07
N PHE A 65 3.60 -1.77 12.77
CA PHE A 65 3.38 -3.17 12.49
C PHE A 65 4.08 -4.01 13.53
N VAL A 66 3.42 -5.09 13.91
CA VAL A 66 3.81 -5.92 15.03
C VAL A 66 3.68 -7.39 14.64
N TRP A 67 4.74 -8.15 14.92
CA TRP A 67 4.78 -9.60 14.87
C TRP A 67 4.94 -10.13 16.29
N ALA A 68 4.03 -10.98 16.75
CA ALA A 68 4.02 -11.49 18.12
C ALA A 68 3.94 -13.02 18.19
N ASP A 69 4.14 -13.69 17.06
CA ASP A 69 3.95 -15.14 16.91
C ASP A 69 5.27 -15.91 17.12
N GLY A 70 6.35 -15.21 17.54
CA GLY A 70 7.68 -15.76 17.75
C GLY A 70 8.54 -15.82 16.47
N ALA A 71 9.85 -15.68 16.62
CA ALA A 71 10.84 -15.84 15.56
C ALA A 71 12.18 -16.30 16.17
N GLU A 72 12.96 -17.08 15.43
CA GLU A 72 14.24 -17.63 15.90
C GLU A 72 15.41 -16.67 15.68
N HIS A 73 15.40 -15.93 14.57
CA HIS A 73 16.53 -15.10 14.13
C HIS A 73 16.12 -13.68 13.77
N ASP A 74 15.23 -13.49 12.80
CA ASP A 74 14.88 -12.17 12.30
C ASP A 74 13.47 -12.09 11.70
N VAL A 75 12.87 -10.91 11.83
CA VAL A 75 11.58 -10.59 11.21
C VAL A 75 11.72 -9.37 10.34
N LYS A 76 11.21 -9.45 9.11
CA LYS A 76 11.13 -8.34 8.16
C LYS A 76 9.68 -8.12 7.72
N LEU A 77 9.35 -6.90 7.36
CA LEU A 77 8.05 -6.48 6.83
C LEU A 77 8.16 -6.12 5.35
N SER A 78 7.26 -6.65 4.53
CA SER A 78 7.10 -6.27 3.12
C SER A 78 5.65 -5.92 2.82
N GLY A 79 5.39 -4.92 2.00
CA GLY A 79 4.02 -4.59 1.62
C GLY A 79 3.89 -3.87 0.29
N ALA A 80 2.65 -3.63 -0.13
CA ALA A 80 2.36 -3.03 -1.44
C ALA A 80 2.96 -1.61 -1.59
N TRP A 81 3.00 -0.82 -0.50
CA TRP A 81 3.48 0.57 -0.53
C TRP A 81 4.97 0.72 -0.80
N ASN A 82 5.77 -0.32 -0.54
CA ASN A 82 7.22 -0.29 -0.76
C ASN A 82 7.67 -1.29 -1.84
N GLY A 83 6.75 -1.70 -2.73
CA GLY A 83 7.05 -2.66 -3.79
C GLY A 83 7.50 -4.03 -3.25
N TRP A 84 6.96 -4.44 -2.09
CA TRP A 84 7.31 -5.69 -1.40
C TRP A 84 8.77 -5.81 -0.96
N MET A 85 9.52 -4.72 -0.92
CA MET A 85 10.89 -4.71 -0.41
C MET A 85 10.91 -4.99 1.11
N PRO A 86 11.71 -5.94 1.59
CA PRO A 86 11.71 -6.30 3.01
C PRO A 86 12.41 -5.25 3.88
N VAL A 87 11.76 -4.86 4.97
CA VAL A 87 12.24 -3.89 5.96
C VAL A 87 12.45 -4.60 7.29
N GLN A 88 13.66 -4.51 7.85
CA GLN A 88 14.00 -5.14 9.13
C GLN A 88 13.16 -4.59 10.29
N MET A 89 12.59 -5.49 11.10
CA MET A 89 11.87 -5.15 12.33
C MET A 89 12.81 -5.17 13.55
N TYR A 90 12.44 -4.42 14.59
CA TYR A 90 13.13 -4.37 15.87
C TYR A 90 12.61 -5.46 16.81
N HIS A 91 13.51 -6.17 17.48
CA HIS A 91 13.15 -7.17 18.50
C HIS A 91 12.84 -6.47 19.83
N GLU A 92 11.59 -6.57 20.28
CA GLU A 92 11.10 -6.01 21.55
C GLU A 92 11.34 -6.97 22.74
N GLY A 93 11.71 -8.22 22.46
CA GLY A 93 11.83 -9.30 23.45
C GLY A 93 10.55 -10.11 23.59
N GLY A 94 10.65 -11.29 24.23
CA GLY A 94 9.49 -12.17 24.43
C GLY A 94 8.85 -12.70 23.14
N GLY A 95 9.61 -12.78 22.04
CA GLY A 95 9.11 -13.22 20.72
C GLY A 95 8.36 -12.12 19.95
N MET A 96 8.40 -10.89 20.43
CA MET A 96 7.74 -9.73 19.83
C MET A 96 8.71 -8.92 18.96
N TRP A 97 8.24 -8.51 17.79
CA TRP A 97 8.96 -7.66 16.87
C TRP A 97 8.06 -6.52 16.40
N SER A 98 8.62 -5.32 16.25
CA SER A 98 7.89 -4.11 15.85
C SER A 98 8.63 -3.33 14.77
N VAL A 99 7.88 -2.60 13.94
CA VAL A 99 8.45 -1.58 13.05
C VAL A 99 7.45 -0.46 12.84
N VAL A 100 7.94 0.78 12.85
CA VAL A 100 7.16 1.96 12.48
C VAL A 100 7.66 2.47 11.14
N THR A 101 6.78 2.46 10.13
CA THR A 101 7.11 2.90 8.77
C THR A 101 6.04 3.84 8.23
N PRO A 102 6.39 4.87 7.43
CA PRO A 102 5.40 5.67 6.74
C PRO A 102 4.68 4.83 5.68
N VAL A 103 3.35 4.80 5.76
CA VAL A 103 2.48 4.11 4.79
C VAL A 103 1.47 5.11 4.25
N PRO A 104 1.21 5.13 2.94
CA PRO A 104 0.17 5.98 2.36
C PRO A 104 -1.20 5.73 3.00
N ALA A 105 -2.01 6.78 3.17
CA ALA A 105 -3.40 6.59 3.54
C ALA A 105 -4.12 5.74 2.47
N GLY A 106 -4.87 4.74 2.89
CA GLY A 106 -5.48 3.76 1.99
C GLY A 106 -5.49 2.35 2.58
N THR A 107 -5.90 1.38 1.76
CA THR A 107 -5.89 -0.04 2.11
C THR A 107 -4.68 -0.69 1.48
N HIS A 108 -3.86 -1.36 2.30
CA HIS A 108 -2.61 -1.95 1.87
C HIS A 108 -2.50 -3.41 2.29
N GLU A 109 -1.97 -4.23 1.38
CA GLU A 109 -1.54 -5.59 1.67
C GLU A 109 -0.10 -5.62 2.14
N PHE A 110 0.20 -6.57 3.04
CA PHE A 110 1.54 -6.80 3.57
C PHE A 110 1.72 -8.25 4.03
N LYS A 111 2.97 -8.66 4.20
CA LYS A 111 3.35 -9.97 4.71
C LYS A 111 4.67 -9.86 5.48
N PHE A 112 4.90 -10.79 6.40
CA PHE A 112 6.13 -10.87 7.17
C PHE A 112 7.07 -11.89 6.55
N VAL A 113 8.37 -11.63 6.62
CA VAL A 113 9.40 -12.62 6.35
C VAL A 113 10.05 -12.95 7.68
N VAL A 114 9.80 -14.15 8.19
CA VAL A 114 10.25 -14.62 9.50
C VAL A 114 11.25 -15.73 9.25
N ASP A 115 12.51 -15.52 9.63
CA ASP A 115 13.60 -16.48 9.45
C ASP A 115 13.77 -16.94 7.99
N GLY A 116 13.48 -16.03 7.04
CA GLY A 116 13.54 -16.29 5.59
C GLY A 116 12.25 -16.84 4.98
N GLU A 117 11.24 -17.15 5.78
CA GLU A 117 9.95 -17.69 5.30
C GLU A 117 8.86 -16.62 5.28
N TRP A 118 8.05 -16.61 4.21
CA TRP A 118 6.89 -15.72 4.11
C TRP A 118 5.74 -16.21 5.00
N LYS A 119 5.41 -15.43 6.03
CA LYS A 119 4.35 -15.72 6.97
C LYS A 119 3.34 -14.58 7.05
N HIS A 120 2.07 -14.93 7.19
CA HIS A 120 1.04 -13.99 7.59
C HIS A 120 0.83 -14.10 9.11
N SER A 121 0.45 -13.01 9.76
CA SER A 121 0.12 -13.05 11.19
C SER A 121 -1.38 -13.27 11.37
N THR A 122 -1.74 -14.09 12.35
CA THR A 122 -3.15 -14.32 12.74
C THR A 122 -3.77 -13.12 13.45
N ARG A 123 -2.95 -12.15 13.87
CA ARG A 123 -3.37 -10.97 14.64
C ARG A 123 -3.79 -9.79 13.76
N HIS A 124 -3.56 -9.89 12.45
CA HIS A 124 -3.98 -8.88 11.47
C HIS A 124 -5.00 -9.50 10.53
N PRO A 125 -5.97 -8.71 10.02
CA PRO A 125 -6.90 -9.20 9.00
C PRO A 125 -6.13 -9.73 7.80
N THR A 126 -6.70 -10.72 7.10
CA THR A 126 -6.09 -11.35 5.93
C THR A 126 -6.97 -11.28 4.69
N VAL A 127 -6.34 -11.38 3.52
CA VAL A 127 -6.97 -11.51 2.20
C VAL A 127 -6.23 -12.58 1.41
N GLY A 128 -6.95 -13.46 0.72
CA GLY A 128 -6.39 -14.59 -0.04
C GLY A 128 -7.29 -15.82 0.00
N ALA A 129 -7.08 -16.75 -0.94
CA ALA A 129 -7.89 -17.96 -1.07
C ALA A 129 -7.25 -19.19 -0.42
N SER A 130 -5.94 -19.19 -0.24
CA SER A 130 -5.14 -20.28 0.31
C SER A 130 -3.99 -19.73 1.18
N GLU A 131 -3.42 -20.55 2.06
CA GLU A 131 -2.30 -20.18 2.95
C GLU A 131 -1.11 -19.55 2.20
N ASP A 132 -0.77 -20.09 1.03
CA ASP A 132 0.34 -19.60 0.20
C ASP A 132 0.07 -18.21 -0.38
N THR A 133 -1.20 -17.94 -0.71
CA THR A 133 -1.65 -16.66 -1.31
C THR A 133 -2.13 -15.66 -0.28
N MET A 134 -2.20 -16.04 1.00
CA MET A 134 -2.76 -15.22 2.04
C MET A 134 -1.79 -14.10 2.44
N ASN A 135 -2.26 -12.86 2.34
CA ASN A 135 -1.58 -11.66 2.78
C ASN A 135 -2.35 -11.05 3.95
N ASN A 136 -1.67 -10.28 4.79
CA ASN A 136 -2.35 -9.42 5.75
C ASN A 136 -2.81 -8.12 5.07
N ILE A 137 -3.88 -7.50 5.58
CA ILE A 137 -4.45 -6.25 5.07
C ILE A 137 -4.63 -5.22 6.18
N ARG A 138 -4.19 -3.99 5.93
CA ARG A 138 -4.30 -2.86 6.87
C ARG A 138 -4.92 -1.64 6.20
N VAL A 139 -5.90 -1.05 6.88
CA VAL A 139 -6.49 0.24 6.47
C VAL A 139 -5.81 1.37 7.24
N ILE A 140 -5.15 2.27 6.50
CA ILE A 140 -4.44 3.42 7.00
C ILE A 140 -5.29 4.67 6.80
N ARG A 141 -5.71 5.29 7.90
CA ARG A 141 -6.56 6.49 7.85
C ARG A 141 -5.68 7.73 7.87
N GLY A 142 -5.81 8.56 6.84
CA GLY A 142 -5.21 9.89 6.78
C GLY A 142 -5.86 10.87 7.78
N PRO A 143 -5.23 12.03 8.00
CA PRO A 143 -5.79 13.09 8.83
C PRO A 143 -7.16 13.54 8.30
N PRO A 144 -8.05 14.03 9.19
CA PRO A 144 -9.37 14.50 8.78
C PRO A 144 -9.25 15.67 7.81
N LYS A 145 -9.81 15.53 6.59
CA LYS A 145 -9.89 16.63 5.62
C LYS A 145 -10.79 17.75 6.19
N ASN A 146 -10.22 18.88 6.61
CA ASN A 146 -10.99 19.98 7.17
C ASN A 146 -11.74 20.75 6.06
N LYS A 147 -13.02 20.42 5.84
CA LYS A 147 -13.89 21.07 4.84
C LYS A 147 -14.32 22.51 5.19
N GLN A 148 -13.81 23.11 6.27
CA GLN A 148 -14.34 24.38 6.80
C GLN A 148 -13.91 25.64 6.02
N ASN A 149 -12.91 25.57 5.13
CA ASN A 149 -12.39 26.79 4.46
C ASN A 149 -12.98 27.06 3.06
N THR A 150 -13.63 26.08 2.43
CA THR A 150 -14.24 26.26 1.09
C THR A 150 -15.54 27.07 1.14
N ALA A 151 -16.27 27.03 2.26
CA ALA A 151 -17.47 27.85 2.46
C ALA A 151 -17.13 29.34 2.61
N ARG A 152 -16.12 29.70 3.42
CA ARG A 152 -15.78 31.11 3.70
C ARG A 152 -15.24 31.86 2.48
N LEU A 153 -14.46 31.20 1.62
CA LEU A 153 -13.92 31.82 0.40
C LEU A 153 -15.03 32.10 -0.63
N SER A 154 -16.04 31.23 -0.73
CA SER A 154 -17.20 31.44 -1.61
C SER A 154 -18.13 32.56 -1.12
N GLU A 155 -18.34 32.67 0.20
CA GLU A 155 -19.15 33.73 0.81
C GLU A 155 -18.48 35.11 0.73
N GLN A 156 -17.15 35.19 0.87
CA GLN A 156 -16.42 36.45 0.73
C GLN A 156 -16.38 36.97 -0.71
N ARG A 157 -16.26 36.07 -1.71
CA ARG A 157 -16.33 36.45 -3.13
C ARG A 157 -17.70 37.01 -3.51
N ASN A 158 -18.78 36.50 -2.93
CA ASN A 158 -20.14 36.96 -3.24
C ASN A 158 -20.53 38.28 -2.57
N LYS A 159 -19.85 38.69 -1.48
CA LYS A 159 -20.05 40.01 -0.85
C LYS A 159 -19.35 41.16 -1.57
N GLN A 160 -18.24 40.89 -2.27
CA GLN A 160 -17.47 41.94 -2.96
C GLN A 160 -18.05 42.30 -4.34
N ALA A 161 -18.80 41.38 -4.96
CA ALA A 161 -19.54 41.64 -6.20
C ALA A 161 -20.75 42.59 -6.03
N GLY A 162 -21.16 42.89 -4.79
CA GLY A 162 -22.32 43.76 -4.49
C GLY A 162 -21.99 45.24 -4.28
N MET A 163 -20.72 45.66 -4.36
CA MET A 163 -20.29 47.03 -4.02
C MET A 163 -19.47 47.69 -5.13
N SER A 164 -20.02 47.86 -6.34
CA SER A 164 -19.66 49.00 -7.20
C SER A 164 -20.60 49.10 -8.40
N ALA A 165 -21.64 49.91 -8.27
CA ALA A 165 -22.24 50.58 -9.42
C ALA A 165 -22.28 52.08 -9.09
N PRO A 166 -21.44 52.91 -9.73
CA PRO A 166 -21.51 54.36 -9.53
C PRO A 166 -22.83 54.89 -10.11
N LYS A 167 -23.62 55.56 -9.27
CA LYS A 167 -24.86 56.24 -9.68
C LYS A 167 -24.53 57.34 -10.71
N PRO A 168 -25.26 57.45 -11.83
CA PRO A 168 -25.01 58.52 -12.80
C PRO A 168 -25.34 59.89 -12.20
N LYS A 169 -24.39 60.83 -12.28
CA LYS A 169 -24.60 62.22 -11.90
C LYS A 169 -25.53 62.87 -12.95
N LYS A 170 -26.67 63.40 -12.51
CA LYS A 170 -27.54 64.23 -13.36
C LYS A 170 -26.82 65.56 -13.62
N CYS A 171 -26.49 65.81 -14.88
CA CYS A 171 -26.05 67.11 -15.37
C CYS A 171 -27.28 67.99 -15.52
N CYS A 172 -27.38 69.07 -14.75
CA CYS A 172 -28.38 70.11 -14.96
C CYS A 172 -27.77 71.13 -15.92
N ILE A 173 -28.29 71.18 -17.15
CA ILE A 173 -28.08 72.28 -18.08
C ILE A 173 -29.29 73.18 -17.94
N SER A 174 -29.11 74.36 -17.34
CA SER A 174 -29.66 75.67 -17.75
C SER A 174 -29.47 76.70 -16.65
#